data_AF-A0A538JP50-F1
#
_entry.id   AF-A0A538JP50-F1
#
_cell.length_a   1.000
_cell.length_b   1.000
_cell.length_c   1.000
_cell.angle_alpha   90.00
_cell.angle_beta   90.00
_cell.angle_gamma   90.00
#
_symmetry.space_group_name_H-M   'P 1'
#
loop_
_entity.id
_entity.type
_entity.pdbx_description
1 polymer ?
#
loop_
_entity_poly.entity_id
_entity_poly.type
_entity_poly.pdbx_seq_one_letter_code
_entity_poly.pdbx_strand_id
1 'polypeptide(L)' 'MAHEARHPAAHHITNIYVDASDAEVRLRTRLILIQHDGRAESGEYDDVVVRTDTGWRVAARVYRSIAPRA' A
#
# COMPACT_ATOMS: atom_id res chain seq x y z
N MET A 1 3.68 -20.45 16.51
CA MET A 1 3.26 -19.05 16.76
C MET A 1 3.43 -18.31 15.46
N ALA A 2 2.33 -17.90 14.83
CA ALA A 2 2.38 -17.13 13.59
C ALA A 2 3.15 -15.84 13.87
N HIS A 3 4.21 -15.59 13.11
CA HIS A 3 4.86 -14.29 13.07
C HIS A 3 3.81 -13.33 12.50
N GLU A 4 3.04 -12.66 13.36
CA GLU A 4 2.22 -11.52 12.96
C GLU A 4 3.14 -10.59 12.16
N ALA A 5 2.81 -10.38 10.90
CA ALA A 5 3.48 -9.36 10.11
C ALA A 5 3.32 -8.05 10.89
N ARG A 6 4.41 -7.56 11.48
CA ARG A 6 4.41 -6.28 12.19
C ARG A 6 4.18 -5.18 11.16
N HIS A 7 2.92 -4.80 11.01
CA HIS A 7 2.55 -3.66 10.18
C HIS A 7 3.13 -2.37 10.79
N PRO A 8 3.48 -1.38 9.96
CA PRO A 8 3.88 -0.07 10.45
C PRO A 8 2.79 0.54 11.33
N ALA A 9 3.20 1.24 12.39
CA ALA A 9 2.30 1.91 13.33
C ALA A 9 1.45 3.00 12.66
N ALA A 10 2.00 3.67 11.65
CA ALA A 10 1.27 4.63 10.84
C ALA A 10 1.71 4.61 9.37
N HIS A 11 0.80 5.02 8.49
CA HIS A 11 1.02 5.11 7.05
C HIS A 11 0.60 6.50 6.57
N HIS A 12 1.53 7.25 5.99
CA HIS A 12 1.17 8.39 5.13
C HIS A 12 1.21 7.90 3.70
N ILE A 13 0.07 7.97 3.00
CA ILE A 13 -0.08 7.51 1.62
C ILE A 13 -0.25 8.75 0.75
N THR A 14 0.60 8.87 -0.26
CA THR A 14 0.67 10.06 -1.13
C THR A 14 0.79 9.65 -2.60
N ASN A 15 0.75 10.64 -3.50
CA ASN A 15 0.99 10.46 -4.94
C ASN A 15 0.13 9.32 -5.53
N ILE A 16 -1.15 9.31 -5.19
CA ILE A 16 -2.08 8.27 -5.62
C ILE A 16 -2.38 8.46 -7.11
N TYR A 17 -2.00 7.47 -7.92
CA TYR A 17 -2.38 7.36 -9.32
C TYR A 17 -3.46 6.29 -9.45
N VAL A 18 -4.54 6.64 -10.14
CA VAL A 18 -5.66 5.73 -10.40
C VAL A 18 -5.70 5.45 -11.89
N ASP A 19 -5.65 4.16 -12.23
CA ASP A 19 -5.90 3.66 -13.58
C ASP A 19 -7.17 2.82 -13.54
N ALA A 20 -8.26 3.35 -14.07
CA ALA A 20 -9.58 2.74 -13.99
C ALA A 20 -10.03 2.26 -15.38
N SER A 21 -10.31 0.96 -15.48
CA SER A 21 -10.96 0.32 -16.63
C SER A 21 -12.27 -0.34 -16.19
N ASP A 22 -13.11 -0.73 -17.14
CA ASP A 22 -14.37 -1.43 -16.84
C ASP A 22 -14.16 -2.78 -16.14
N ALA A 23 -13.00 -3.41 -16.32
CA ALA A 23 -12.67 -4.71 -15.74
C ALA A 23 -11.94 -4.62 -14.40
N GLU A 24 -11.11 -3.58 -14.21
CA GLU A 24 -10.21 -3.47 -13.06
C GLU A 24 -9.83 -2.01 -12.78
N VAL A 25 -9.69 -1.67 -11.49
CA VAL A 25 -9.08 -0.40 -11.06
C VAL A 25 -7.76 -0.69 -10.38
N ARG A 26 -6.67 -0.10 -10.90
CA ARG A 26 -5.33 -0.17 -10.31
C ARG A 26 -4.98 1.13 -9.60
N LEU A 27 -4.43 1.01 -8.39
CA LEU A 27 -3.89 2.13 -7.63
C LEU A 27 -2.39 1.96 -7.48
N ARG A 28 -1.63 3.00 -7.83
CA ARG A 28 -0.20 3.09 -7.53
C ARG A 28 0.03 4.24 -6.57
N THR A 29 0.68 3.97 -5.44
CA THR A 29 0.85 4.95 -4.36
C THR A 29 2.28 4.97 -3.84
N ARG A 30 2.65 6.08 -3.22
CA ARG A 30 3.88 6.22 -2.44
C ARG A 30 3.54 6.25 -0.95
N LEU A 31 4.43 5.68 -0.14
CA LEU A 31 4.24 5.55 1.30
C LEU A 31 5.40 6.13 2.07
N ILE A 32 5.07 6.78 3.18
CA ILE A 32 5.95 6.97 4.32
C ILE A 32 5.37 6.14 5.46
N LEU A 33 6.11 5.11 5.86
CA LEU A 33 5.75 4.15 6.88
C LEU A 33 6.46 4.52 8.19
N ILE A 34 5.70 4.69 9.27
CA ILE A 34 6.27 4.93 10.60
C ILE A 34 6.23 3.61 11.36
N GLN A 35 7.41 3.10 11.70
CA GLN A 35 7.58 1.87 12.44
C GLN A 35 7.30 2.09 13.94
N HIS A 36 7.03 1.02 14.69
CA HIS A 36 6.75 1.12 16.13
C HIS A 36 7.90 1.66 16.97
N ASP A 37 9.14 1.60 16.47
CA ASP A 37 10.33 2.19 17.07
C ASP A 37 10.56 3.66 16.64
N GLY A 38 9.64 4.24 15.86
CA GLY A 38 9.71 5.62 15.37
C GLY A 38 10.51 5.78 14.07
N ARG A 39 11.13 4.73 13.54
CA ARG A 39 11.85 4.81 12.26
C ARG A 39 10.89 5.04 11.10
N ALA A 40 11.31 5.87 10.14
CA ALA A 40 10.59 6.07 8.89
C ALA A 40 11.16 5.21 7.76
N GLU A 41 10.28 4.62 6.95
CA GLU A 41 10.63 3.90 5.73
C GLU A 41 9.79 4.39 4.54
N SER A 42 10.40 4.37 3.35
CA SER A 42 9.70 4.67 2.11
C SER A 42 9.22 3.40 1.41
N GLY A 43 8.04 3.43 0.81
CA GLY A 43 7.46 2.27 0.15
C GLY A 43 6.52 2.61 -1.00
N GLU A 44 6.07 1.57 -1.69
CA GLU A 44 5.10 1.61 -2.78
C GLU A 44 4.03 0.54 -2.57
N TYR A 45 2.78 0.87 -2.88
CA TYR A 45 1.74 -0.12 -3.14
C TYR A 45 1.33 -0.06 -4.61
N ASP A 46 1.22 -1.25 -5.20
CA ASP A 46 0.51 -1.51 -6.46
C ASP A 46 -0.69 -2.38 -6.11
N ASP A 47 -1.87 -1.76 -6.10
CA ASP A 47 -3.12 -2.37 -5.66
C ASP A 47 -4.05 -2.61 -6.84
N VAL A 48 -4.71 -3.76 -6.81
CA VAL A 48 -5.93 -4.00 -7.58
C VAL A 48 -7.12 -3.82 -6.64
N VAL A 49 -8.03 -2.91 -6.99
CA VAL A 49 -9.25 -2.66 -6.21
C VAL A 49 -10.50 -2.96 -7.02
N VAL A 50 -11.50 -3.49 -6.34
CA VAL A 50 -12.80 -3.84 -6.91
C VAL A 50 -13.92 -3.09 -6.21
N ARG A 51 -14.89 -2.64 -6.99
CA ARG A 51 -16.12 -2.05 -6.45
C ARG A 51 -17.07 -3.18 -6.06
N THR A 52 -17.58 -3.13 -4.84
CA THR A 52 -18.60 -4.02 -4.31
C THR A 52 -19.83 -3.20 -3.94
N ASP A 53 -20.96 -3.86 -3.65
CA ASP A 53 -22.20 -3.19 -3.23
C ASP A 53 -22.05 -2.38 -1.93
N THR A 54 -21.02 -2.68 -1.13
CA THR A 54 -20.75 -2.02 0.17
C THR A 54 -19.54 -1.08 0.13
N GLY A 55 -19.01 -0.78 -1.06
CA GLY A 55 -17.84 0.07 -1.25
C GLY A 55 -16.66 -0.66 -1.91
N TRP A 56 -15.46 -0.11 -1.75
CA TRP A 56 -14.25 -0.62 -2.42
C TRP A 56 -13.52 -1.66 -1.57
N ARG A 57 -12.93 -2.65 -2.21
CA ARG A 57 -12.05 -3.66 -1.59
C ARG A 57 -10.74 -3.75 -2.34
N VAL A 58 -9.64 -3.93 -1.62
CA VAL A 58 -8.35 -4.30 -2.19
C VAL A 58 -8.40 -5.80 -2.48
N ALA A 59 -8.43 -6.19 -3.75
CA ALA A 59 -8.43 -7.57 -4.19
C ALA A 59 -7.02 -8.18 -4.16
N ALA A 60 -6.01 -7.38 -4.51
CA ALA A 60 -4.60 -7.74 -4.41
C ALA A 60 -3.75 -6.51 -4.10
N ARG A 61 -2.65 -6.70 -3.35
CA ARG A 61 -1.68 -5.66 -3.02
C ARG A 61 -0.27 -6.22 -3.16
N VAL A 62 0.57 -5.52 -3.91
CA VAL A 62 2.02 -5.76 -3.93
C VAL A 62 2.71 -4.60 -3.23
N TYR A 63 3.41 -4.90 -2.14
CA TYR A 63 4.28 -3.94 -1.45
C TYR A 63 5.71 -4.01 -1.99
N ARG A 64 6.33 -2.85 -2.17
CA ARG A 64 7.77 -2.73 -2.43
C ARG A 64 8.39 -1.73 -1.47
N SER A 65 9.42 -2.16 -0.76
CA SER A 65 10.27 -1.25 0.00
C SER A 65 11.16 -0.46 -0.95
N ILE A 66 11.26 0.84 -0.74
CA ILE A 66 12.21 1.70 -1.44
C ILE A 66 13.42 1.85 -0.52
N ALA A 67 14.36 0.91 -0.60
CA ALA A 67 15.63 1.06 0.08
C ALA A 67 16.43 2.19 -0.57
N PRO A 68 17.18 3.00 0.22
CA PRO A 68 18.17 3.90 -0.35
C PRO A 68 19.15 3.11 -1.22
N ARG A 69 19.48 3.63 -2.40
CA ARG A 69 20.60 3.07 -3.17
C ARG A 69 21.89 3.38 -2.40
N ALA A 70 22.72 2.37 -2.19
CA ALA A 70 24.06 2.49 -1.62
C ALA A 70 25.01 3.19 -2.61
#